data_AF-A0A3D2RMI3-F1
#
_entry.id   AF-A0A3D2RMI3-F1
#
_cell.length_a   1.000
_cell.length_b   1.000
_cell.length_c   1.000
_cell.angle_alpha   90.00
_cell.angle_beta   90.00
_cell.angle_gamma   90.00
#
_symmetry.space_group_name_H-M   'P 1'
#
loop_
_entity.id
_entity.type
_entity.pdbx_description
1 polymer ?
#
loop_
_entity_poly.entity_id
_entity_poly.type
_entity_poly.pdbx_seq_one_letter_code
_entity_poly.pdbx_strand_id
1 'polypeptide(L)'
;MSMVTQMIRKFLFATIFFVVIAIIGVQRFDYLATKPMDPDAFSWFNKIEIYTGYLAMTVTGYILYPEIAIEMFRMLLPSSEGKELVFESDFFLESKVVKNAVANYSGPVRLVWHFSHYNLGESEARVALTLNTGTLHIDGDKVFVKVPCTWPQYSDHRNHSHKTPLVRYPEIGVQEGLFWVLEQERWIYPYTAVWVSQLPFRKGHKPRIRKAG
;
A
#
# COMPACT_ATOMS: atom_id res chain seq x y z
N MET A 1 -19.24 -41.80 -0.69
CA MET A 1 -18.28 -40.73 -1.04
C MET A 1 -17.34 -40.55 0.14
N SER A 2 -16.02 -40.65 -0.04
CA SER A 2 -15.08 -40.62 1.10
C SER A 2 -15.02 -39.22 1.76
N MET A 3 -14.58 -39.17 3.02
CA MET A 3 -14.37 -37.91 3.75
C MET A 3 -13.43 -36.97 2.98
N VAL A 4 -12.39 -37.53 2.35
CA VAL A 4 -11.45 -36.80 1.49
C VAL A 4 -12.14 -36.19 0.28
N THR A 5 -13.00 -36.94 -0.41
CA THR A 5 -13.77 -36.41 -1.55
C THR A 5 -14.72 -35.28 -1.13
N GLN A 6 -15.33 -35.37 0.06
CA GLN A 6 -16.16 -34.27 0.58
C GLN A 6 -15.36 -33.02 0.92
N MET A 7 -14.18 -33.17 1.52
CA MET A 7 -13.29 -32.04 1.83
C MET A 7 -12.78 -31.35 0.57
N ILE A 8 -12.32 -32.12 -0.42
CA ILE A 8 -11.88 -31.60 -1.72
C ILE A 8 -13.01 -30.82 -2.38
N ARG A 9 -14.24 -31.37 -2.39
CA ARG A 9 -15.40 -30.71 -3.00
C ARG A 9 -15.72 -29.38 -2.31
N LYS A 10 -15.72 -29.34 -0.97
CA LYS A 10 -15.97 -28.11 -0.20
C LYS A 10 -14.90 -27.06 -0.47
N PHE A 11 -13.63 -27.47 -0.50
CA PHE A 11 -12.51 -26.59 -0.82
C PHE A 11 -12.66 -26.01 -2.24
N LEU A 12 -12.91 -26.86 -3.24
CA LEU A 12 -13.13 -26.41 -4.61
C LEU A 12 -14.30 -25.42 -4.73
N PHE A 13 -15.43 -25.70 -4.08
CA PHE A 13 -16.56 -24.77 -4.08
C PHE A 13 -16.21 -23.43 -3.44
N ALA A 14 -15.51 -23.44 -2.30
CA ALA A 14 -15.06 -22.22 -1.66
C ALA A 14 -14.09 -21.44 -2.57
N THR A 15 -13.11 -22.10 -3.18
CA THR A 15 -12.18 -21.48 -4.12
C THR A 15 -12.91 -20.84 -5.30
N ILE A 16 -13.82 -21.57 -5.95
CA ILE A 16 -14.59 -21.04 -7.09
C ILE A 16 -15.42 -19.83 -6.64
N PHE A 17 -16.08 -19.92 -5.49
CA PHE A 17 -16.88 -18.84 -4.95
C PHE A 17 -16.05 -17.56 -4.72
N PHE A 18 -14.87 -17.67 -4.10
CA PHE A 18 -13.99 -16.53 -3.89
C PHE A 18 -13.41 -15.97 -5.19
N VAL A 19 -13.09 -16.83 -6.17
CA VAL A 19 -12.66 -16.39 -7.51
C VAL A 19 -13.76 -15.57 -8.20
N VAL A 20 -15.01 -16.04 -8.15
CA VAL A 20 -16.15 -15.32 -8.72
C VAL A 20 -16.35 -13.97 -8.03
N ILE A 21 -16.29 -13.92 -6.70
CA ILE A 21 -16.37 -12.65 -5.95
C ILE A 21 -15.24 -11.70 -6.34
N ALA A 22 -14.01 -12.20 -6.46
CA ALA A 22 -12.86 -11.39 -6.84
C ALA A 22 -13.04 -10.78 -8.24
N ILE A 23 -13.50 -11.57 -9.22
CA ILE A 23 -13.79 -11.09 -10.58
C ILE A 23 -14.88 -10.01 -10.57
N ILE A 24 -15.98 -10.25 -9.86
CA ILE A 24 -17.06 -9.26 -9.73
C ILE A 24 -16.54 -8.00 -9.04
N GLY A 25 -15.74 -8.15 -7.98
CA GLY A 25 -15.12 -7.04 -7.26
C GLY A 25 -14.24 -6.17 -8.15
N VAL A 26 -13.37 -6.78 -8.97
CA VAL A 26 -12.54 -6.07 -9.96
C VAL A 26 -13.41 -5.31 -10.96
N GLN A 27 -14.44 -5.95 -11.52
CA GLN A 27 -15.37 -5.29 -12.44
C GLN A 27 -16.11 -4.11 -11.79
N ARG A 28 -16.50 -4.25 -10.52
CA ARG A 28 -17.11 -3.14 -9.76
C ARG A 28 -16.14 -2.00 -9.55
N PHE A 29 -14.88 -2.28 -9.20
CA PHE A 29 -13.83 -1.26 -9.09
C PHE A 29 -13.58 -0.55 -10.41
N ASP A 30 -13.54 -1.30 -11.52
CA ASP A 30 -13.37 -0.74 -12.86
C ASP A 30 -14.51 0.20 -13.24
N TYR A 31 -15.75 -0.17 -12.92
CA TYR A 31 -16.91 0.70 -13.11
C TYR A 31 -16.84 1.95 -12.23
N LEU A 32 -16.50 1.81 -10.95
CA LEU A 32 -16.39 2.96 -10.04
C LEU A 32 -15.31 3.95 -10.50
N ALA A 33 -14.22 3.44 -11.08
CA ALA A 33 -13.15 4.24 -11.63
C ALA A 33 -13.56 5.10 -12.85
N THR A 34 -14.71 4.86 -13.48
CA THR A 34 -15.20 5.72 -14.59
C THR A 34 -15.98 6.94 -14.12
N LYS A 35 -16.30 7.03 -12.83
CA LYS A 35 -16.96 8.20 -12.25
C LYS A 35 -15.97 9.35 -12.12
N PRO A 36 -16.44 10.61 -12.07
CA PRO A 36 -15.59 11.72 -11.63
C PRO A 36 -15.02 11.46 -10.24
N MET A 37 -13.74 11.76 -9.99
CA MET A 37 -13.13 11.64 -8.66
C MET A 37 -13.53 12.85 -7.79
N ASP A 38 -14.82 12.88 -7.47
CA ASP A 38 -15.52 13.84 -6.62
C ASP A 38 -16.37 13.03 -5.63
N PRO A 39 -16.24 13.22 -4.30
CA PRO A 39 -16.98 12.43 -3.32
C PRO A 39 -18.50 12.43 -3.50
N ASP A 40 -19.07 13.51 -4.04
CA ASP A 40 -20.52 13.63 -4.30
C ASP A 40 -20.99 12.77 -5.48
N ALA A 41 -20.07 12.34 -6.37
CA ALA A 41 -20.37 11.43 -7.46
C ALA A 41 -20.56 9.96 -7.00
N PHE A 42 -20.26 9.66 -5.74
CA PHE A 42 -20.32 8.33 -5.14
C PHE A 42 -21.44 8.23 -4.11
N SER A 43 -22.36 7.29 -4.33
CA SER A 43 -23.36 6.96 -3.32
C SER A 43 -22.70 6.33 -2.09
N TRP A 44 -23.42 6.32 -0.96
CA TRP A 44 -23.00 5.61 0.25
C TRP A 44 -22.61 4.15 -0.02
N PHE A 45 -23.40 3.43 -0.84
CA PHE A 45 -23.08 2.06 -1.22
C PHE A 45 -21.79 1.95 -2.03
N ASN A 46 -21.52 2.91 -2.92
CA ASN A 46 -20.25 2.92 -3.65
C ASN A 46 -19.06 3.15 -2.72
N LYS A 47 -19.20 4.01 -1.71
CA LYS A 47 -18.18 4.22 -0.68
C LYS A 47 -17.93 2.93 0.13
N ILE A 48 -18.97 2.16 0.47
CA ILE A 48 -18.82 0.81 1.07
C ILE A 48 -18.03 -0.13 0.17
N GLU A 49 -18.33 -0.19 -1.13
CA GLU A 49 -17.64 -1.05 -2.08
C GLU A 49 -16.14 -0.71 -2.15
N ILE A 50 -15.81 0.58 -2.23
CA ILE A 50 -14.42 1.05 -2.25
C ILE A 50 -13.71 0.70 -0.94
N TYR A 51 -14.35 0.96 0.20
CA TYR A 51 -13.78 0.67 1.52
C TYR A 51 -13.55 -0.84 1.72
N THR A 52 -14.46 -1.68 1.22
CA THR A 52 -14.31 -3.13 1.25
C THR A 52 -13.10 -3.59 0.43
N GLY A 53 -12.90 -3.02 -0.77
CA GLY A 53 -11.71 -3.32 -1.56
C GLY A 53 -10.42 -2.79 -0.94
N TYR A 54 -10.45 -1.62 -0.28
CA TYR A 54 -9.31 -1.12 0.50
C TYR A 54 -8.91 -2.10 1.61
N LEU A 55 -9.88 -2.61 2.37
CA LEU A 55 -9.64 -3.63 3.40
C LEU A 55 -9.09 -4.93 2.80
N ALA A 56 -9.66 -5.39 1.67
CA ALA A 56 -9.20 -6.58 0.99
C ALA A 56 -7.73 -6.43 0.54
N MET A 57 -7.38 -5.29 -0.09
CA MET A 57 -6.01 -4.97 -0.47
C MET A 57 -5.08 -4.90 0.74
N THR A 58 -5.53 -4.30 1.84
CA THR A 58 -4.74 -4.20 3.08
C THR A 58 -4.44 -5.60 3.66
N VAL A 59 -5.44 -6.47 3.74
CA VAL A 59 -5.29 -7.84 4.28
C VAL A 59 -4.44 -8.72 3.36
N THR A 60 -4.69 -8.70 2.05
CA THR A 60 -3.88 -9.46 1.08
C THR A 60 -2.45 -8.91 1.02
N GLY A 61 -2.31 -7.59 1.04
CA GLY A 61 -1.04 -6.89 1.09
C GLY A 61 -0.22 -7.30 2.31
N TYR A 62 -0.85 -7.53 3.47
CA TYR A 62 -0.11 -7.94 4.68
C TYR A 62 0.64 -9.27 4.51
N ILE A 63 0.13 -10.18 3.67
CA ILE A 63 0.76 -11.47 3.38
C ILE A 63 1.98 -11.30 2.45
N LEU A 64 1.90 -10.38 1.49
CA LEU A 64 2.91 -10.22 0.43
C LEU A 64 3.95 -9.14 0.77
N TYR A 65 3.47 -8.01 1.29
CA TYR A 65 4.17 -6.75 1.54
C TYR A 65 3.68 -6.13 2.86
N PRO A 66 4.12 -6.67 4.02
CA PRO A 66 3.55 -6.30 5.32
C PRO A 66 3.73 -4.82 5.68
N GLU A 67 4.79 -4.15 5.22
CA GLU A 67 5.05 -2.75 5.56
C GLU A 67 4.02 -1.77 4.98
N ILE A 68 3.78 -1.80 3.66
CA ILE A 68 2.73 -0.98 3.04
C ILE A 68 1.35 -1.34 3.59
N ALA A 69 1.10 -2.61 3.88
CA ALA A 69 -0.16 -3.02 4.51
C ALA A 69 -0.32 -2.45 5.92
N ILE A 70 0.76 -2.39 6.71
CA ILE A 70 0.74 -1.72 8.02
C ILE A 70 0.43 -0.23 7.86
N GLU A 71 1.00 0.42 6.84
CA GLU A 71 0.65 1.81 6.54
C GLU A 71 -0.84 1.98 6.23
N MET A 72 -1.36 1.15 5.33
CA MET A 72 -2.77 1.15 4.97
C MET A 72 -3.68 0.85 6.18
N PHE A 73 -3.31 -0.10 7.04
CA PHE A 73 -4.03 -0.43 8.27
C PHE A 73 -4.10 0.77 9.22
N ARG A 74 -3.04 1.56 9.34
CA ARG A 74 -3.01 2.73 10.22
C ARG A 74 -3.91 3.84 9.74
N MET A 75 -4.13 3.95 8.43
CA MET A 75 -5.12 4.89 7.88
C MET A 75 -6.56 4.53 8.27
N LEU A 76 -6.87 3.30 8.71
CA LEU A 76 -8.21 2.95 9.20
C LEU A 76 -8.52 3.57 10.58
N LEU A 77 -7.51 4.13 11.26
CA LEU A 77 -7.63 4.62 12.62
C LEU A 77 -7.74 6.16 12.61
N PRO A 78 -8.86 6.73 13.09
CA PRO A 78 -8.99 8.19 13.22
C PRO A 78 -7.87 8.82 14.05
N SER A 79 -7.34 8.08 15.02
CA SER A 79 -6.26 8.54 15.88
C SER A 79 -4.91 8.71 15.19
N SER A 80 -4.77 8.25 13.94
CA SER A 80 -3.58 8.44 13.10
C SER A 80 -3.56 9.80 12.41
N GLU A 81 -4.73 10.42 12.20
CA GLU A 81 -4.87 11.58 11.32
C GLU A 81 -3.89 12.70 11.64
N GLY A 82 -3.14 13.14 10.62
CA GLY A 82 -2.20 14.26 10.73
C GLY A 82 -0.97 14.01 11.60
N LYS A 83 -0.78 12.78 12.12
CA LYS A 83 0.37 12.45 12.98
C LYS A 83 1.56 11.92 12.17
N GLU A 84 2.75 12.09 12.75
CA GLU A 84 3.90 11.28 12.39
C GLU A 84 3.90 9.99 13.22
N LEU A 85 3.79 8.83 12.57
CA LEU A 85 3.87 7.53 13.23
C LEU A 85 5.23 6.90 12.94
N VAL A 86 5.98 6.59 13.99
CA VAL A 86 7.34 6.05 13.89
C VAL A 86 7.33 4.52 13.85
N PHE A 87 8.04 3.94 12.88
CA PHE A 87 8.22 2.51 12.71
C PHE A 87 9.73 2.19 12.72
N GLU A 88 10.18 1.44 13.73
CA GLU A 88 11.56 0.97 13.79
C GLU A 88 11.71 -0.29 12.95
N SER A 89 12.44 -0.22 11.84
CA SER A 89 12.72 -1.37 10.96
C SER A 89 13.93 -1.12 10.07
N ASP A 90 14.67 -2.17 9.73
CA ASP A 90 15.79 -2.11 8.81
C ASP A 90 15.44 -2.59 7.39
N PHE A 91 14.19 -2.99 7.11
CA PHE A 91 13.78 -3.62 5.85
C PHE A 91 14.18 -2.81 4.60
N PHE A 92 14.08 -1.49 4.70
CA PHE A 92 14.35 -0.58 3.59
C PHE A 92 15.84 -0.45 3.28
N LEU A 93 16.72 -0.82 4.21
CA LEU A 93 18.17 -0.83 4.00
C LEU A 93 18.63 -1.99 3.13
N GLU A 94 17.74 -2.89 2.70
CA GLU A 94 18.05 -3.89 1.68
C GLU A 94 18.05 -3.31 0.26
N SER A 95 17.27 -2.24 0.03
CA SER A 95 17.09 -1.60 -1.27
C SER A 95 18.37 -0.98 -1.83
N LYS A 96 18.63 -1.21 -3.11
CA LYS A 96 19.73 -0.56 -3.85
C LYS A 96 19.49 0.94 -3.98
N VAL A 97 18.24 1.36 -4.17
CA VAL A 97 17.86 2.78 -4.28
C VAL A 97 18.17 3.51 -2.97
N VAL A 98 17.75 2.94 -1.84
CA VAL A 98 18.03 3.51 -0.51
C VAL A 98 19.53 3.52 -0.22
N LYS A 99 20.25 2.41 -0.46
CA LYS A 99 21.71 2.34 -0.25
C LYS A 99 22.44 3.41 -1.05
N ASN A 100 22.05 3.61 -2.30
CA ASN A 100 22.64 4.64 -3.15
C ASN A 100 22.32 6.05 -2.64
N ALA A 101 21.10 6.31 -2.18
CA ALA A 101 20.72 7.58 -1.57
C ALA A 101 21.49 7.88 -0.27
N VAL A 102 21.73 6.86 0.55
CA VAL A 102 22.55 6.97 1.77
C VAL A 102 24.02 7.23 1.44
N ALA A 103 24.60 6.49 0.49
CA ALA A 103 26.01 6.64 0.12
C ALA A 103 26.34 8.02 -0.49
N ASN A 104 25.36 8.64 -1.15
CA ASN A 104 25.52 9.95 -1.79
C ASN A 104 24.75 11.05 -1.05
N TYR A 105 24.47 10.87 0.24
CA TYR A 105 23.63 11.79 0.99
C TYR A 105 24.30 13.15 1.17
N SER A 106 23.64 14.19 0.67
CA SER A 106 24.05 15.60 0.85
C SER A 106 22.94 16.46 1.47
N GLY A 107 21.85 15.83 1.90
CA GLY A 107 20.62 16.48 2.39
C GLY A 107 19.39 15.64 2.07
N PRO A 108 18.19 16.05 2.55
CA PRO A 108 16.95 15.31 2.32
C PRO A 108 16.73 15.00 0.84
N VAL A 109 16.43 13.74 0.52
CA VAL A 109 16.30 13.28 -0.87
C VAL A 109 15.04 12.46 -1.07
N ARG A 110 14.25 12.80 -2.08
CA ARG A 110 13.07 12.02 -2.47
C ARG A 110 13.52 10.70 -3.09
N LEU A 111 12.97 9.60 -2.57
CA LEU A 111 13.20 8.27 -3.11
C LEU A 111 12.24 8.02 -4.28
N VAL A 112 12.79 7.51 -5.38
CA VAL A 112 12.04 7.23 -6.61
C VAL A 112 12.50 5.90 -7.16
N TRP A 113 11.54 5.04 -7.52
CA TRP A 113 11.79 3.78 -8.20
C TRP A 113 11.30 3.86 -9.64
N HIS A 114 11.93 3.08 -10.50
CA HIS A 114 11.41 2.84 -11.85
C HIS A 114 10.13 2.00 -11.76
N PHE A 115 9.16 2.23 -12.65
CA PHE A 115 7.84 1.56 -12.61
C PHE A 115 7.94 0.03 -12.62
N SER A 116 9.00 -0.54 -13.22
CA SER A 116 9.21 -1.98 -13.24
C SER A 116 9.48 -2.58 -11.86
N HIS A 117 10.00 -1.80 -10.91
CA HIS A 117 10.34 -2.26 -9.56
C HIS A 117 9.11 -2.56 -8.70
N TYR A 118 7.92 -2.08 -9.07
CA TYR A 118 6.69 -2.31 -8.31
C TYR A 118 6.03 -3.66 -8.62
N ASN A 119 6.51 -4.38 -9.65
CA ASN A 119 5.93 -5.65 -10.05
C ASN A 119 6.09 -6.72 -8.96
N LEU A 120 5.06 -7.57 -8.82
CA LEU A 120 5.08 -8.70 -7.90
C LEU A 120 6.31 -9.59 -8.13
N GLY A 121 7.07 -9.85 -7.07
CA GLY A 121 8.29 -10.69 -7.09
C GLY A 121 9.61 -9.95 -7.37
N GLU A 122 9.58 -8.68 -7.74
CA GLU A 122 10.81 -7.89 -7.91
C GLU A 122 11.49 -7.63 -6.57
N SER A 123 12.83 -7.63 -6.54
CA SER A 123 13.60 -7.49 -5.29
C SER A 123 13.39 -6.14 -4.60
N GLU A 124 13.02 -5.11 -5.37
CA GLU A 124 12.75 -3.78 -4.85
C GLU A 124 11.26 -3.57 -4.50
N ALA A 125 10.34 -4.45 -4.92
CA ALA A 125 8.89 -4.21 -4.85
C ALA A 125 8.41 -3.88 -3.43
N ARG A 126 8.89 -4.63 -2.44
CA ARG A 126 8.52 -4.42 -1.04
C ARG A 126 8.88 -3.02 -0.55
N VAL A 127 10.09 -2.54 -0.86
CA VAL A 127 10.56 -1.21 -0.43
C VAL A 127 9.95 -0.12 -1.31
N ALA A 128 9.85 -0.35 -2.62
CA ALA A 128 9.26 0.58 -3.57
C ALA A 128 7.79 0.86 -3.26
N LEU A 129 6.98 -0.16 -2.97
CA LEU A 129 5.57 -0.02 -2.63
C LEU A 129 5.37 0.75 -1.33
N THR A 130 6.20 0.50 -0.32
CA THR A 130 6.09 1.13 1.01
C THR A 130 6.62 2.56 1.00
N LEU A 131 7.80 2.78 0.42
CA LEU A 131 8.50 4.06 0.53
C LEU A 131 8.32 4.94 -0.70
N ASN A 132 7.42 4.59 -1.61
CA ASN A 132 7.16 5.40 -2.79
C ASN A 132 6.84 6.83 -2.36
N THR A 133 7.43 7.81 -3.04
CA THR A 133 7.28 9.24 -2.74
C THR A 133 7.85 9.71 -1.39
N GLY A 134 8.43 8.80 -0.60
CA GLY A 134 9.07 9.12 0.67
C GLY A 134 10.34 9.95 0.51
N THR A 135 10.66 10.71 1.55
CA THR A 135 11.90 11.49 1.62
C THR A 135 12.83 10.87 2.64
N LEU A 136 14.04 10.53 2.20
CA LEU A 136 15.10 10.02 3.06
C LEU A 136 15.84 11.18 3.73
N HIS A 137 16.12 10.98 5.01
CA HIS A 137 16.88 11.87 5.87
C HIS A 137 17.94 11.06 6.63
N ILE A 138 19.05 11.70 6.95
CA ILE A 138 20.07 11.18 7.86
C ILE A 138 20.32 12.25 8.93
N ASP A 139 20.28 11.82 10.19
CA ASP A 139 20.60 12.62 11.37
C ASP A 139 21.47 11.79 12.33
N GLY A 140 22.74 12.16 12.45
CA GLY A 140 23.73 11.41 13.22
C GLY A 140 23.88 9.98 12.70
N ASP A 141 23.62 9.00 13.58
CA ASP A 141 23.63 7.57 13.28
C ASP A 141 22.29 7.03 12.75
N LYS A 142 21.26 7.88 12.64
CA LYS A 142 19.93 7.46 12.20
C LYS A 142 19.71 7.78 10.74
N VAL A 143 19.14 6.82 10.03
CA VAL A 143 18.54 7.02 8.71
C VAL A 143 17.04 6.82 8.85
N PHE A 144 16.27 7.75 8.30
CA PHE A 144 14.83 7.66 8.33
C PHE A 144 14.18 8.13 7.04
N VAL A 145 13.04 7.53 6.71
CA VAL A 145 12.24 7.88 5.54
C VAL A 145 10.88 8.35 6.00
N LYS A 146 10.52 9.59 5.65
CA LYS A 146 9.18 10.15 5.86
C LYS A 146 8.32 9.88 4.64
N VAL A 147 7.25 9.11 4.80
CA VAL A 147 6.32 8.74 3.74
C VAL A 147 4.96 9.37 4.04
N PRO A 148 4.46 10.27 3.18
CA PRO A 148 3.09 10.75 3.31
C PRO A 148 2.13 9.61 2.93
N CYS A 149 1.43 9.03 3.90
CA CYS A 149 0.42 8.00 3.67
C CYS A 149 -0.89 8.70 3.30
N THR A 150 -1.00 9.02 2.01
CA THR A 150 -2.15 9.69 1.38
C THR A 150 -2.33 9.17 -0.04
N TRP A 151 -3.57 9.20 -0.53
CA TRP A 151 -3.91 8.83 -1.88
C TRP A 151 -4.04 10.07 -2.80
N PRO A 152 -3.51 10.02 -4.03
CA PRO A 152 -3.74 11.09 -4.98
C PRO A 152 -5.18 11.06 -5.51
N GLN A 153 -5.71 12.22 -5.89
CA GLN A 153 -7.05 12.29 -6.50
C GLN A 153 -7.16 11.49 -7.81
N TYR A 154 -6.05 11.32 -8.53
CA TYR A 154 -5.96 10.49 -9.74
C TYR A 154 -4.63 9.74 -9.75
N SER A 155 -4.62 8.48 -10.20
CA SER A 155 -3.39 7.69 -10.38
C SER A 155 -2.38 8.34 -11.32
N ASP A 156 -2.85 9.07 -12.33
CA ASP A 156 -2.01 9.87 -13.23
C ASP A 156 -2.64 11.26 -13.41
N HIS A 157 -1.85 12.31 -13.16
CA HIS A 157 -2.28 13.71 -13.22
C HIS A 157 -2.47 14.26 -14.65
N ARG A 158 -2.02 13.54 -15.68
CA ARG A 158 -2.15 13.89 -17.10
C ARG A 158 -3.25 13.09 -17.76
N ASN A 159 -3.38 11.84 -17.39
CA ASN A 159 -4.42 10.95 -17.89
C ASN A 159 -5.24 10.35 -16.73
N HIS A 160 -6.33 11.01 -16.39
CA HIS A 160 -7.20 10.62 -15.29
C HIS A 160 -7.92 9.28 -15.50
N SER A 161 -7.87 8.69 -16.71
CA SER A 161 -8.38 7.33 -16.96
C SER A 161 -7.34 6.24 -16.64
N HIS A 162 -6.07 6.60 -16.43
CA HIS A 162 -5.03 5.65 -16.10
C HIS A 162 -5.22 5.08 -14.69
N LYS A 163 -4.79 3.83 -14.51
CA LYS A 163 -4.87 3.08 -13.25
C LYS A 163 -3.48 2.63 -12.86
N THR A 164 -3.17 2.64 -11.56
CA THR A 164 -1.94 2.06 -11.04
C THR A 164 -1.98 0.54 -11.23
N PRO A 165 -1.06 -0.07 -11.99
CA PRO A 165 -1.05 -1.52 -12.20
C PRO A 165 -0.65 -2.24 -10.90
N LEU A 166 -1.46 -3.20 -10.47
CA LEU A 166 -1.19 -4.06 -9.31
C LEU A 166 -0.69 -5.45 -9.72
N VAL A 167 -1.23 -6.00 -10.81
CA VAL A 167 -0.83 -7.29 -11.38
C VAL A 167 -0.65 -7.08 -12.89
N ARG A 168 0.43 -7.64 -13.45
CA ARG A 168 0.75 -7.51 -14.88
C ARG A 168 0.00 -8.50 -15.77
N TYR A 169 -0.28 -9.72 -15.28
CA TYR A 169 -0.95 -10.75 -16.08
C TYR A 169 -1.83 -11.69 -15.22
N PRO A 170 -3.17 -11.69 -15.42
CA PRO A 170 -3.91 -10.68 -16.19
C PRO A 170 -3.69 -9.29 -15.62
N GLU A 171 -3.79 -8.25 -16.46
CA GLU A 171 -3.63 -6.87 -15.98
C GLU A 171 -4.76 -6.53 -15.01
N ILE A 172 -4.40 -6.17 -13.79
CA ILE A 172 -5.32 -5.65 -12.78
C ILE A 172 -4.73 -4.34 -12.30
N GLY A 173 -5.46 -3.25 -12.49
CA GLY A 173 -5.08 -1.92 -12.03
C GLY A 173 -6.13 -1.32 -11.12
N VAL A 174 -5.72 -0.37 -10.28
CA VAL A 174 -6.62 0.37 -9.40
C VAL A 174 -6.56 1.85 -9.72
N GLN A 175 -7.73 2.51 -9.74
CA GLN A 175 -7.78 3.97 -9.74
C GLN A 175 -7.61 4.43 -8.29
N GLU A 176 -6.44 4.97 -7.96
CA GLU A 176 -6.09 5.41 -6.59
C GLU A 176 -7.02 6.51 -6.07
N GLY A 177 -7.59 7.31 -6.98
CA GLY A 177 -8.59 8.32 -6.67
C GLY A 177 -9.83 7.80 -5.92
N LEU A 178 -10.14 6.51 -6.06
CA LEU A 178 -11.21 5.89 -5.28
C LEU A 178 -10.90 5.93 -3.78
N PHE A 179 -9.65 5.72 -3.38
CA PHE A 179 -9.25 5.80 -1.97
C PHE A 179 -9.11 7.23 -1.49
N TRP A 180 -8.74 8.17 -2.38
CA TRP A 180 -8.82 9.59 -2.09
C TRP A 180 -10.25 10.03 -1.74
N VAL A 181 -11.29 9.48 -2.41
CA VAL A 181 -12.69 9.74 -2.03
C VAL A 181 -12.97 9.30 -0.59
N LEU A 182 -12.42 8.16 -0.15
CA LEU A 182 -12.55 7.71 1.25
C LEU A 182 -11.83 8.63 2.24
N GLU A 183 -10.70 9.22 1.86
CA GLU A 183 -10.01 10.23 2.67
C GLU A 183 -10.86 11.49 2.85
N GLN A 184 -11.41 12.02 1.75
CA GLN A 184 -12.26 13.22 1.80
C GLN A 184 -13.49 13.02 2.68
N GLU A 185 -14.03 11.80 2.67
CA GLU A 185 -15.20 11.42 3.46
C GLU A 185 -14.85 10.97 4.89
N ARG A 186 -13.56 10.95 5.25
CA ARG A 186 -13.06 10.54 6.58
C ARG A 186 -13.41 9.09 6.94
N TRP A 187 -13.40 8.19 5.96
CA TRP A 187 -13.47 6.75 6.19
C TRP A 187 -12.09 6.15 6.41
N ILE A 188 -11.07 6.80 5.86
CA ILE A 188 -9.66 6.56 6.14
C ILE A 188 -8.98 7.90 6.43
N TYR A 189 -7.86 7.86 7.16
CA TYR A 189 -7.28 8.99 7.86
C TYR A 189 -5.79 9.12 7.51
N PRO A 190 -5.41 10.10 6.68
CA PRO A 190 -4.04 10.24 6.21
C PRO A 190 -3.10 10.67 7.35
N TYR A 191 -1.86 10.21 7.27
CA TYR A 191 -0.81 10.49 8.26
C TYR A 191 0.57 10.42 7.60
N THR A 192 1.65 10.66 8.34
CA THR A 192 3.02 10.46 7.84
C THR A 192 3.67 9.27 8.53
N ALA A 193 4.06 8.24 7.78
CA ALA A 193 4.90 7.16 8.30
C ALA A 193 6.37 7.60 8.36
N VAL A 194 7.04 7.31 9.47
CA VAL A 194 8.47 7.58 9.64
C VAL A 194 9.17 6.25 9.91
N TRP A 195 9.75 5.67 8.87
CA TRP A 195 10.54 4.44 8.98
C TRP A 195 11.96 4.78 9.41
N VAL A 196 12.41 4.26 10.55
CA VAL A 196 13.70 4.61 11.16
C VAL A 196 14.56 3.37 11.31
N SER A 197 15.84 3.51 10.97
CA SER A 197 16.87 2.52 11.23
C SER A 197 18.18 3.19 11.70
N GLN A 198 19.09 2.35 12.20
CA GLN A 198 20.40 2.76 12.72
C GLN A 198 21.52 2.39 11.74
N LEU A 199 22.50 3.27 11.61
CA LEU A 199 23.75 3.06 10.88
C LEU A 199 24.90 2.75 11.87
N PRO A 200 25.87 1.89 11.49
CA PRO A 200 25.93 1.11 10.26
C PRO A 200 24.96 -0.09 10.30
N PHE A 201 24.40 -0.43 9.12
CA PHE A 201 23.47 -1.55 8.98
C PHE A 201 24.07 -2.87 9.48
N ARG A 202 23.41 -3.49 10.46
CA ARG A 202 23.68 -4.87 10.89
C ARG A 202 22.47 -5.73 10.54
N LYS A 203 22.64 -6.63 9.57
CA LYS A 203 21.58 -7.51 9.06
C LYS A 203 20.91 -8.29 10.20
N GLY A 204 19.58 -8.17 10.36
CA GLY A 204 18.78 -9.10 11.17
C GLY A 204 17.86 -8.50 12.25
N HIS A 205 17.50 -7.21 12.20
CA HIS A 205 16.57 -6.63 13.19
C HIS A 205 15.11 -6.71 12.71
N LYS A 206 14.27 -7.48 13.41
CA LYS A 206 12.82 -7.47 13.12
C LYS A 206 12.19 -6.12 13.49
N PRO A 207 11.15 -5.68 12.77
CA PRO A 207 10.45 -4.44 13.08
C PRO A 207 9.91 -4.44 14.52
N ARG A 208 10.18 -3.37 15.29
CA ARG A 208 9.55 -3.13 16.59
C ARG A 208 8.59 -1.96 16.44
N ILE A 209 7.30 -2.25 16.48
CA ILE A 209 6.27 -1.21 16.57
C ILE A 209 6.22 -0.77 18.03
N ARG A 210 6.84 0.37 18.36
CA ARG A 210 6.58 1.02 19.65
C ARG A 210 5.19 1.66 19.60
N LYS A 211 4.39 1.45 20.64
CA LYS A 211 3.15 2.21 20.81
C LYS A 211 3.54 3.67 21.01
N ALA A 212 3.02 4.57 20.16
CA ALA A 212 3.05 6.00 20.44
C ALA A 212 2.34 6.22 21.79
N GLY A 213 3.01 6.94 22.69
CA GLY A 213 2.44 7.38 23.96
C GLY A 213 1.36 8.44 23.77
#